data_AF-A0A6L7JQ72-F1
#
_entry.id   AF-A0A6L7JQ72-F1
#
_cell.length_a   1.000
_cell.length_b   1.000
_cell.length_c   1.000
_cell.angle_alpha   90.00
_cell.angle_beta   90.00
_cell.angle_gamma   90.00
#
_symmetry.space_group_name_H-M   'P 1'
#
loop_
_entity.id
_entity.type
_entity.pdbx_description
1 polymer ?
#
loop_
_entity_poly.entity_id
_entity_poly.type
_entity_poly.pdbx_seq_one_letter_code
_entity_poly.pdbx_strand_id
1 'polypeptide(L)'
;MPANSATIELASELIQHASVTPDDGGCQALIADRLEPLGFTTETFDCGKVSNLYARRGTAEPHLTFIGHTDVVPVGSLDAWRFPPFSATQADGFLHGRGAADMKGSVAAMVTACERIFAKGGINSMGSLSLLLTSDEEGEAIDGTRYVLEQLDARGENLQYCLVGEPTSEKTLGDTIKIGRRGSLSGLITVHGIQGHVAYPHLADNPVHRSGALITALAKCDWNDADGVFPDTTLQISNLHAGVGAENVIPGELELNFNIRFSPVQNATALKAQIEKICVDLELDYEIDWSPVT
;
A
#
# COMPACT_ATOMS: atom_id res chain seq x y z
N MET A 1 25.12 17.63 -17.12
CA MET A 1 23.67 17.49 -16.83
C MET A 1 23.05 18.85 -17.05
N PRO A 2 21.88 19.01 -17.69
CA PRO A 2 21.31 20.34 -17.76
C PRO A 2 21.04 20.81 -16.33
N ALA A 3 21.58 21.97 -15.99
CA ALA A 3 21.25 22.69 -14.78
C ALA A 3 19.74 22.99 -14.77
N ASN A 4 19.12 22.88 -13.59
CA ASN A 4 17.74 23.28 -13.27
C ASN A 4 16.61 22.57 -14.05
N SER A 5 16.30 21.33 -13.67
CA SER A 5 14.97 20.77 -13.92
C SER A 5 14.06 21.16 -12.75
N ALA A 6 12.99 21.92 -13.00
CA ALA A 6 11.97 22.25 -11.99
C ALA A 6 11.40 20.98 -11.31
N THR A 7 11.36 19.85 -12.03
CA THR A 7 10.95 18.56 -11.46
C THR A 7 11.96 18.04 -10.45
N ILE A 8 13.26 18.12 -10.74
CA ILE A 8 14.30 17.68 -9.80
C ILE A 8 14.35 18.61 -8.59
N GLU A 9 14.16 19.92 -8.80
CA GLU A 9 14.10 20.91 -7.72
C GLU A 9 12.94 20.60 -6.77
N LEU A 10 11.71 20.47 -7.28
CA LEU A 10 10.55 20.13 -6.46
C LEU A 10 10.68 18.75 -5.81
N ALA A 11 11.18 17.73 -6.53
CA ALA A 11 11.41 16.42 -5.93
C ALA A 11 12.43 16.49 -4.78
N SER A 12 13.48 17.31 -4.93
CA SER A 12 14.50 17.49 -3.89
C SER A 12 13.92 18.18 -2.66
N GLU A 13 13.12 19.23 -2.87
CA GLU A 13 12.42 19.94 -1.80
C GLU A 13 11.48 18.99 -1.06
N LEU A 14 10.64 18.24 -1.77
CA LEU A 14 9.75 17.24 -1.17
C LEU A 14 10.54 16.19 -0.36
N ILE A 15 11.66 15.67 -0.88
CA ILE A 15 12.51 14.69 -0.16
C ILE A 15 13.06 15.27 1.16
N GLN A 16 13.31 16.58 1.23
CA GLN A 16 13.84 17.24 2.42
C GLN A 16 12.80 17.37 3.55
N HIS A 17 11.51 17.26 3.23
CA HIS A 17 10.46 17.07 4.22
C HIS A 17 10.48 15.61 4.70
N ALA A 18 10.83 15.39 5.96
CA ALA A 18 10.90 14.07 6.58
C ALA A 18 9.49 13.54 6.94
N SER A 19 8.68 13.29 5.92
CA SER A 19 7.27 12.90 5.98
C SER A 19 7.09 11.40 6.23
N VAL A 20 7.60 10.87 7.35
CA VAL A 20 7.41 9.45 7.67
C VAL A 20 5.95 9.21 8.03
N THR A 21 5.34 8.19 7.43
CA THR A 21 3.92 7.84 7.60
C THR A 21 3.48 7.89 9.08
N PRO A 22 2.36 8.57 9.43
CA PRO A 22 1.41 9.27 8.55
C PRO A 22 1.67 10.78 8.38
N ASP A 23 2.82 11.30 8.81
CA ASP A 23 3.11 12.74 8.81
C ASP A 23 3.37 13.23 7.37
N ASP A 24 2.61 14.24 6.91
CA ASP A 24 2.84 14.88 5.61
C ASP A 24 4.16 15.67 5.55
N GLY A 25 4.69 16.09 6.71
CA GLY A 25 5.90 16.91 6.78
C GLY A 25 5.77 18.29 6.14
N GLY A 26 4.57 18.72 5.72
CA GLY A 26 4.31 19.98 5.00
C GLY A 26 4.41 19.88 3.48
N CYS A 27 4.56 18.68 2.92
CA CYS A 27 4.60 18.45 1.47
C CYS A 27 3.32 18.91 0.77
N GLN A 28 2.14 18.61 1.31
CA GLN A 28 0.87 18.96 0.67
C GLN A 28 0.63 20.47 0.63
N ALA A 29 1.01 21.20 1.68
CA ALA A 29 0.95 22.67 1.69
C ALA A 29 1.83 23.28 0.60
N LEU A 30 3.08 22.80 0.47
CA LEU A 30 4.00 23.21 -0.59
C LEU A 30 3.41 22.96 -1.99
N ILE A 31 2.73 21.84 -2.18
CA ILE A 31 2.10 21.49 -3.47
C ILE A 31 0.88 22.37 -3.74
N ALA A 32 0.04 22.63 -2.73
CA ALA A 32 -1.10 23.53 -2.84
C ALA A 32 -0.64 24.94 -3.27
N ASP A 33 0.38 25.49 -2.62
CA ASP A 33 0.97 26.81 -2.95
C ASP A 33 1.44 26.92 -4.40
N ARG A 34 1.86 25.80 -5.01
CA ARG A 34 2.24 25.75 -6.43
C ARG A 34 1.06 25.64 -7.39
N LEU A 35 -0.01 24.96 -7.00
CA LEU A 35 -1.17 24.70 -7.85
C LEU A 35 -2.21 25.83 -7.82
N GLU A 36 -2.39 26.51 -6.69
CA GLU A 36 -3.36 27.61 -6.55
C GLU A 36 -3.15 28.78 -7.53
N PRO A 37 -1.91 29.27 -7.77
CA PRO A 37 -1.66 30.31 -8.78
C PRO A 37 -2.01 29.86 -10.21
N LEU A 38 -2.05 28.54 -10.42
CA LEU A 38 -2.53 27.93 -11.65
C LEU A 38 -4.05 27.72 -11.61
N GLY A 39 -4.82 28.37 -10.74
CA GLY A 39 -6.28 28.31 -10.72
C GLY A 39 -6.85 26.93 -10.34
N PHE A 40 -6.10 26.12 -9.61
CA PHE A 40 -6.66 24.97 -8.91
C PHE A 40 -7.38 25.44 -7.64
N THR A 41 -8.54 24.87 -7.35
CA THR A 41 -9.16 24.93 -6.03
C THR A 41 -8.61 23.76 -5.22
N THR A 42 -8.00 24.08 -4.09
CA THR A 42 -7.41 23.12 -3.15
C THR A 42 -8.35 22.90 -1.97
N GLU A 43 -8.47 21.66 -1.53
CA GLU A 43 -9.25 21.25 -0.37
C GLU A 43 -8.45 20.21 0.43
N THR A 44 -8.27 20.48 1.71
CA THR A 44 -7.60 19.55 2.64
C THR A 44 -8.65 18.71 3.35
N PHE A 45 -8.44 17.40 3.34
CA PHE A 45 -9.26 16.41 4.04
C PHE A 45 -8.41 15.73 5.12
N ASP A 46 -8.46 16.26 6.34
CA ASP A 46 -7.78 15.66 7.48
C ASP A 46 -8.68 14.60 8.15
N CYS A 47 -8.11 13.43 8.44
CA CYS A 47 -8.75 12.39 9.22
C CYS A 47 -7.73 11.75 10.17
N GLY A 48 -8.01 11.78 11.47
CA GLY A 48 -7.07 11.32 12.48
C GLY A 48 -5.75 12.10 12.44
N LYS A 49 -4.65 11.42 12.10
CA LYS A 49 -3.31 12.00 11.90
C LYS A 49 -2.92 12.13 10.43
N VAL A 50 -3.80 11.70 9.53
CA VAL A 50 -3.55 11.67 8.09
C VAL A 50 -4.10 12.95 7.47
N SER A 51 -3.29 13.59 6.64
CA SER A 51 -3.70 14.72 5.81
C SER A 51 -3.83 14.28 4.36
N ASN A 52 -4.85 14.76 3.69
CA ASN A 52 -5.05 14.51 2.28
C ASN A 52 -5.33 15.83 1.54
N LEU A 53 -4.85 15.94 0.30
CA LEU A 53 -5.05 17.10 -0.56
C LEU A 53 -5.82 16.69 -1.80
N TYR A 54 -6.93 17.36 -2.06
CA TYR A 54 -7.60 17.34 -3.35
C TYR A 54 -7.49 18.71 -4.00
N ALA A 55 -6.74 18.79 -5.11
CA ALA A 55 -6.59 20.02 -5.88
C ALA A 55 -7.24 19.83 -7.25
N ARG A 56 -8.29 20.58 -7.58
CA ARG A 56 -9.01 20.45 -8.87
C ARG A 56 -9.02 21.76 -9.65
N ARG A 57 -8.78 21.67 -10.96
CA ARG A 57 -9.02 22.74 -11.93
C ARG A 57 -10.02 22.28 -13.00
N GLY A 58 -11.05 23.09 -13.22
CA GLY A 58 -12.13 22.80 -14.16
C GLY A 58 -13.28 22.02 -13.53
N THR A 59 -14.45 22.05 -14.18
CA THR A 59 -15.67 21.37 -13.72
C THR A 59 -16.30 20.46 -14.78
N ALA A 60 -15.72 20.40 -15.97
CA ALA A 60 -16.23 19.66 -17.12
C ALA A 60 -15.55 18.30 -17.29
N GLU A 61 -16.18 17.41 -18.05
CA GLU A 61 -15.58 16.16 -18.52
C GLU A 61 -14.80 16.39 -19.83
N PRO A 62 -13.76 15.58 -20.13
CA PRO A 62 -13.25 14.47 -19.32
C PRO A 62 -12.48 14.92 -18.07
N HIS A 63 -12.56 14.16 -16.99
CA HIS A 63 -11.83 14.42 -15.74
C HIS A 63 -10.66 13.44 -15.55
N LEU A 64 -9.43 13.96 -15.56
CA LEU A 64 -8.21 13.22 -15.22
C LEU A 64 -7.76 13.57 -13.79
N THR A 65 -7.47 12.55 -12.99
CA THR A 65 -6.95 12.66 -11.62
C THR A 65 -5.56 12.05 -11.56
N PHE A 66 -4.56 12.84 -11.20
CA PHE A 66 -3.27 12.33 -10.76
C PHE A 66 -3.36 11.92 -9.30
N ILE A 67 -2.92 10.71 -8.98
CA ILE A 67 -2.96 10.17 -7.61
C ILE A 67 -1.53 9.87 -7.16
N GLY A 68 -1.23 10.21 -5.91
CA GLY A 68 0.01 9.82 -5.27
C GLY A 68 -0.03 9.99 -3.76
N HIS A 69 1.12 9.82 -3.13
CA HIS A 69 1.26 9.99 -1.69
C HIS A 69 2.53 10.79 -1.34
N THR A 70 2.50 11.49 -0.20
CA THR A 70 3.61 12.32 0.28
C THR A 70 4.39 11.66 1.40
N ASP A 71 3.82 10.67 2.07
CA ASP A 71 4.48 9.92 3.10
C ASP A 71 5.55 8.98 2.55
N VAL A 72 6.43 8.54 3.43
CA VAL A 72 7.51 7.62 3.11
C VAL A 72 7.72 6.64 4.25
N VAL A 73 8.10 5.40 3.91
CA VAL A 73 8.45 4.41 4.94
C VAL A 73 9.66 4.83 5.80
N PRO A 74 9.80 4.27 7.02
CA PRO A 74 10.95 4.51 7.87
C PRO A 74 12.32 4.32 7.17
N VAL A 75 13.29 5.13 7.58
CA VAL A 75 14.63 5.14 6.96
C VAL A 75 15.53 4.01 7.46
N GLY A 76 15.17 3.33 8.54
CA GLY A 76 16.01 2.32 9.17
C GLY A 76 17.28 2.91 9.79
N SER A 77 18.37 2.15 9.77
CA SER A 77 19.66 2.59 10.33
C SER A 77 20.31 3.68 9.47
N LEU A 78 20.54 4.86 10.03
CA LEU A 78 21.17 5.99 9.33
C LEU A 78 22.58 5.66 8.84
N ASP A 79 23.34 4.84 9.58
CA ASP A 79 24.70 4.45 9.22
C ASP A 79 24.77 3.53 7.99
N ALA A 80 23.65 2.91 7.61
CA ALA A 80 23.55 2.10 6.39
C ALA A 80 23.38 2.95 5.12
N TRP A 81 23.10 4.25 5.25
CA TRP A 81 22.92 5.15 4.12
C TRP A 81 24.22 5.79 3.67
N ARG A 82 24.49 5.77 2.36
CA ARG A 82 25.62 6.51 1.76
C ARG A 82 25.46 8.04 1.91
N PHE A 83 24.24 8.53 1.84
CA PHE A 83 23.87 9.94 1.99
C PHE A 83 22.70 10.05 2.96
N PRO A 84 22.57 11.10 3.79
CA PRO A 84 21.45 11.25 4.70
C PRO A 84 20.10 11.12 3.94
N PRO A 85 19.14 10.35 4.46
CA PRO A 85 17.96 9.93 3.70
C PRO A 85 17.09 11.10 3.22
N PHE A 86 17.10 12.23 3.93
CA PHE A 86 16.32 13.44 3.57
C PHE A 86 17.21 14.57 3.02
N SER A 87 18.40 14.25 2.50
CA SER A 87 19.31 15.26 1.95
C SER A 87 19.00 15.67 0.51
N ALA A 88 18.28 14.83 -0.24
CA ALA A 88 18.06 14.97 -1.68
C ALA A 88 19.38 15.11 -2.48
N THR A 89 20.36 14.27 -2.17
CA THR A 89 21.70 14.36 -2.77
C THR A 89 21.70 13.93 -4.23
N GLN A 90 22.14 14.80 -5.14
CA GLN A 90 22.38 14.43 -6.53
C GLN A 90 23.81 13.89 -6.70
N ALA A 91 23.95 12.60 -7.02
CA ALA A 91 25.24 11.95 -7.19
C ALA A 91 25.16 10.82 -8.22
N ASP A 92 26.23 10.67 -9.02
CA ASP A 92 26.37 9.59 -10.01
C ASP A 92 25.24 9.53 -11.06
N GLY A 93 24.61 10.66 -11.35
CA GLY A 93 23.48 10.77 -12.28
C GLY A 93 22.11 10.44 -11.67
N PHE A 94 22.03 10.24 -10.36
CA PHE A 94 20.80 9.91 -9.63
C PHE A 94 20.49 10.94 -8.54
N LEU A 95 19.21 11.09 -8.21
CA LEU A 95 18.74 11.78 -7.01
C LEU A 95 18.57 10.75 -5.89
N HIS A 96 19.32 10.91 -4.80
CA HIS A 96 19.32 10.01 -3.66
C HIS A 96 18.51 10.61 -2.51
N GLY A 97 17.58 9.82 -1.99
CA GLY A 97 16.82 10.14 -0.78
C GLY A 97 15.63 9.21 -0.59
N ARG A 98 15.16 9.08 0.65
CA ARG A 98 13.90 8.39 0.95
C ARG A 98 12.77 9.18 0.27
N GLY A 99 11.96 8.48 -0.51
CA GLY A 99 10.91 9.09 -1.33
C GLY A 99 11.30 9.40 -2.77
N ALA A 100 12.59 9.31 -3.13
CA ALA A 100 13.04 9.72 -4.47
C ALA A 100 12.39 8.93 -5.61
N ALA A 101 12.28 7.61 -5.44
CA ALA A 101 11.55 6.74 -6.37
C ALA A 101 10.07 6.59 -5.98
N ASP A 102 9.80 6.55 -4.67
CA ASP A 102 8.51 6.12 -4.12
C ASP A 102 7.95 7.12 -3.09
N MET A 103 7.12 8.08 -3.49
CA MET A 103 6.86 8.48 -4.89
C MET A 103 7.01 9.99 -5.13
N LYS A 104 7.78 10.70 -4.30
CA LYS A 104 7.96 12.16 -4.38
C LYS A 104 8.52 12.64 -5.72
N GLY A 105 9.35 11.83 -6.38
CA GLY A 105 9.81 12.10 -7.75
C GLY A 105 8.65 12.17 -8.76
N SER A 106 7.71 11.22 -8.67
CA SER A 106 6.50 11.19 -9.50
C SER A 106 5.55 12.33 -9.15
N VAL A 107 5.34 12.62 -7.86
CA VAL A 107 4.52 13.76 -7.41
C VAL A 107 5.06 15.07 -8.00
N ALA A 108 6.37 15.30 -7.91
CA ALA A 108 7.00 16.47 -8.51
C ALA A 108 6.83 16.50 -10.04
N ALA A 109 6.90 15.36 -10.72
CA ALA A 109 6.68 15.27 -12.16
C ALA A 109 5.23 15.63 -12.54
N MET A 110 4.24 15.17 -11.76
CA MET A 110 2.81 15.47 -11.97
C MET A 110 2.52 16.97 -11.76
N VAL A 111 3.03 17.56 -10.68
CA VAL A 111 2.86 19.01 -10.38
C VAL A 111 3.52 19.87 -11.47
N THR A 112 4.78 19.58 -11.80
CA THR A 112 5.50 20.37 -12.83
C THR A 112 4.97 20.13 -14.24
N ALA A 113 4.29 19.00 -14.51
CA ALA A 113 3.53 18.81 -15.74
C ALA A 113 2.31 19.77 -15.78
N CYS A 114 1.58 19.91 -14.66
CA CYS A 114 0.48 20.87 -14.56
C CYS A 114 0.98 22.30 -14.81
N GLU A 115 2.06 22.72 -14.14
CA GLU A 115 2.69 24.04 -14.35
C GLU A 115 2.99 24.29 -15.84
N ARG A 116 3.61 23.32 -16.52
CA ARG A 116 3.95 23.43 -17.96
C ARG A 116 2.71 23.49 -18.85
N ILE A 117 1.67 22.71 -18.55
CA ILE A 117 0.42 22.70 -19.31
C ILE A 117 -0.24 24.08 -19.22
N PHE A 118 -0.39 24.63 -18.01
CA PHE A 118 -1.07 25.90 -17.81
C PHE A 118 -0.23 27.12 -18.21
N ALA A 119 1.10 27.05 -18.14
CA ALA A 119 1.98 28.07 -18.71
C ALA A 119 1.87 28.17 -20.24
N LYS A 120 1.47 27.11 -20.94
CA LYS A 120 1.30 27.06 -22.40
C LYS A 120 -0.09 27.45 -22.91
N GLY A 121 -0.94 28.02 -22.05
CA GLY A 121 -2.33 28.36 -22.38
C GLY A 121 -3.36 27.35 -21.89
N GLY A 122 -2.93 26.33 -21.12
CA GLY A 122 -3.80 25.39 -20.45
C GLY A 122 -4.34 24.29 -21.35
N ILE A 123 -5.29 23.56 -20.79
CA ILE A 123 -6.14 22.62 -21.52
C ILE A 123 -7.16 23.53 -22.22
N ASN A 124 -7.24 23.49 -23.56
CA ASN A 124 -8.42 24.04 -24.27
C ASN A 124 -9.66 23.60 -23.48
N SER A 125 -10.65 24.47 -23.27
CA SER A 125 -11.76 24.44 -22.29
C SER A 125 -12.60 23.15 -22.11
N MET A 126 -12.12 22.02 -22.58
CA MET A 126 -12.58 20.65 -22.43
C MET A 126 -11.89 20.01 -21.22
N GLY A 127 -12.68 19.64 -20.21
CA GLY A 127 -12.25 18.76 -19.14
C GLY A 127 -11.84 19.41 -17.81
N SER A 128 -11.46 18.52 -16.89
CA SER A 128 -10.97 18.82 -15.55
C SER A 128 -9.66 18.07 -15.30
N LEU A 129 -8.78 18.66 -14.51
CA LEU A 129 -7.57 18.02 -14.02
C LEU A 129 -7.54 18.15 -12.51
N SER A 130 -7.25 17.06 -11.81
CA SER A 130 -7.05 17.08 -10.37
C SER A 130 -5.79 16.35 -9.93
N LEU A 131 -5.30 16.71 -8.75
CA LEU A 131 -4.36 15.94 -7.95
C LEU A 131 -5.06 15.48 -6.68
N LEU A 132 -4.92 14.20 -6.35
CA LEU A 132 -5.32 13.62 -5.07
C LEU A 132 -4.07 13.06 -4.40
N LEU A 133 -3.71 13.60 -3.24
CA LEU A 133 -2.56 13.18 -2.46
C LEU A 133 -2.98 12.77 -1.05
N THR A 134 -2.31 11.75 -0.50
CA THR A 134 -2.46 11.31 0.89
C THR A 134 -1.12 11.30 1.61
N SER A 135 -1.12 11.45 2.94
CA SER A 135 0.05 11.23 3.79
C SER A 135 0.03 9.87 4.50
N ASP A 136 -0.81 8.93 4.06
CA ASP A 136 -0.82 7.56 4.58
C ASP A 136 -1.24 6.58 3.47
N GLU A 137 -0.30 6.25 2.58
CA GLU A 137 -0.42 5.11 1.66
C GLU A 137 0.32 3.88 2.21
N GLU A 138 1.49 4.10 2.82
CA GLU A 138 2.42 3.05 3.24
C GLU A 138 2.08 2.45 4.62
N GLY A 139 1.11 3.04 5.34
CA GLY A 139 0.71 2.66 6.69
C GLY A 139 -0.57 1.84 6.71
N GLU A 140 -1.55 2.26 7.51
CA GLU A 140 -2.84 1.57 7.58
C GLU A 140 -3.74 1.94 6.39
N ALA A 141 -3.54 3.12 5.80
CA ALA A 141 -4.21 3.62 4.60
C ALA A 141 -5.75 3.66 4.70
N ILE A 142 -6.30 3.66 5.92
CA ILE A 142 -7.74 3.73 6.19
C ILE A 142 -8.23 5.18 6.08
N ASP A 143 -7.49 6.11 6.70
CA ASP A 143 -7.81 7.53 6.80
C ASP A 143 -7.23 8.37 5.64
N GLY A 144 -6.57 7.70 4.69
CA GLY A 144 -5.93 8.28 3.52
C GLY A 144 -6.86 8.43 2.32
N THR A 145 -6.38 8.01 1.14
CA THR A 145 -7.10 8.09 -0.15
C THR A 145 -8.52 7.52 -0.06
N ARG A 146 -8.72 6.42 0.67
CA ARG A 146 -10.05 5.80 0.84
C ARG A 146 -11.06 6.78 1.46
N TYR A 147 -10.70 7.43 2.56
CA TYR A 147 -11.55 8.41 3.22
C TYR A 147 -11.96 9.53 2.28
N VAL A 148 -11.00 10.08 1.50
CA VAL A 148 -11.28 11.15 0.53
C VAL A 148 -12.23 10.67 -0.57
N LEU A 149 -12.03 9.47 -1.11
CA LEU A 149 -12.93 8.91 -2.12
C LEU A 149 -14.36 8.78 -1.60
N GLU A 150 -14.55 8.38 -0.34
CA GLU A 150 -15.88 8.33 0.29
C GLU A 150 -16.52 9.74 0.39
N GLN A 151 -15.73 10.78 0.74
CA GLN A 151 -16.23 12.16 0.77
C GLN A 151 -16.56 12.70 -0.64
N LEU A 152 -15.73 12.39 -1.63
CA LEU A 152 -15.92 12.81 -3.03
C LEU A 152 -17.15 12.13 -3.64
N ASP A 153 -17.34 10.83 -3.41
CA ASP A 153 -18.52 10.09 -3.88
C ASP A 153 -19.81 10.62 -3.25
N ALA A 154 -19.80 10.91 -1.94
CA ALA A 154 -20.96 11.46 -1.23
C ALA A 154 -21.47 12.80 -1.80
N ARG A 155 -20.60 13.56 -2.49
CA ARG A 155 -20.96 14.82 -3.18
C ARG A 155 -21.11 14.68 -4.70
N GLY A 156 -21.09 13.46 -5.22
CA GLY A 156 -21.30 13.16 -6.64
C GLY A 156 -20.12 13.53 -7.54
N GLU A 157 -18.90 13.56 -7.00
CA GLU A 157 -17.69 13.81 -7.78
C GLU A 157 -17.33 12.58 -8.63
N ASN A 158 -17.26 12.74 -9.95
CA ASN A 158 -16.92 11.65 -10.87
C ASN A 158 -15.44 11.72 -11.29
N LEU A 159 -14.63 10.76 -10.85
CA LEU A 159 -13.23 10.60 -11.25
C LEU A 159 -13.14 9.61 -12.43
N GLN A 160 -13.21 10.11 -13.67
CA GLN A 160 -13.32 9.25 -14.87
C GLN A 160 -12.02 8.54 -15.23
N TYR A 161 -10.89 9.22 -15.09
CA TYR A 161 -9.58 8.69 -15.40
C TYR A 161 -8.63 8.97 -14.23
N CYS A 162 -7.94 7.94 -13.76
CA CYS A 162 -6.97 8.05 -12.69
C CYS A 162 -5.60 7.57 -13.16
N LEU A 163 -4.57 8.38 -12.94
CA LEU A 163 -3.17 7.98 -13.13
C LEU A 163 -2.46 8.01 -11.77
N VAL A 164 -2.19 6.83 -11.23
CA VAL A 164 -1.40 6.69 -10.00
C VAL A 164 0.08 6.75 -10.36
N GLY A 165 0.83 7.63 -9.69
CA GLY A 165 2.25 7.88 -9.98
C GLY A 165 3.25 6.91 -9.35
N GLU A 166 2.79 5.76 -8.84
CA GLU A 166 3.64 4.68 -8.31
C GLU A 166 4.78 4.31 -9.27
N PRO A 167 5.97 3.93 -8.77
CA PRO A 167 7.06 3.48 -9.62
C PRO A 167 6.73 2.13 -10.29
N THR A 168 6.33 2.16 -11.57
CA THR A 168 5.92 0.94 -12.30
C THR A 168 7.01 0.31 -13.15
N SER A 169 8.02 1.08 -13.55
CA SER A 169 9.02 0.67 -14.54
C SER A 169 10.01 -0.34 -13.95
N GLU A 170 10.42 -1.34 -14.74
CA GLU A 170 11.33 -2.39 -14.27
C GLU A 170 12.80 -2.10 -14.58
N LYS A 171 13.10 -1.65 -15.81
CA LYS A 171 14.48 -1.41 -16.28
C LYS A 171 14.67 -0.01 -16.83
N THR A 172 13.70 0.47 -17.59
CA THR A 172 13.74 1.78 -18.25
C THR A 172 12.40 2.48 -18.08
N LEU A 173 12.44 3.79 -17.89
CA LEU A 173 11.23 4.60 -17.70
C LEU A 173 10.20 4.32 -18.81
N GLY A 174 9.01 3.90 -18.41
CA GLY A 174 7.88 3.66 -19.31
C GLY A 174 7.82 2.27 -19.94
N ASP A 175 8.71 1.34 -19.58
CA ASP A 175 8.65 -0.04 -20.08
C ASP A 175 7.44 -0.83 -19.55
N THR A 176 6.87 -0.40 -18.43
CA THR A 176 5.81 -1.10 -17.73
C THR A 176 4.79 -0.12 -17.19
N ILE A 177 3.51 -0.39 -17.45
CA ILE A 177 2.38 0.27 -16.82
C ILE A 177 1.56 -0.78 -16.06
N LYS A 178 1.03 -0.43 -14.88
CA LYS A 178 0.16 -1.32 -14.12
C LYS A 178 -1.28 -0.89 -14.37
N ILE A 179 -2.06 -1.74 -15.04
CA ILE A 179 -3.49 -1.52 -15.32
C ILE A 179 -4.40 -2.13 -14.25
N GLY A 180 -3.81 -2.74 -13.23
CA GLY A 180 -4.47 -3.23 -12.04
C GLY A 180 -3.49 -3.92 -11.09
N ARG A 181 -3.96 -4.28 -9.90
CA ARG A 181 -3.19 -4.97 -8.85
C ARG A 181 -4.01 -6.17 -8.35
N ARG A 182 -3.30 -7.17 -7.81
CA ARG A 182 -3.92 -8.25 -7.02
C ARG A 182 -4.34 -7.68 -5.67
N GLY A 183 -5.46 -8.15 -5.12
CA GLY A 183 -5.81 -7.90 -3.73
C GLY A 183 -4.89 -8.66 -2.78
N SER A 184 -4.87 -8.24 -1.52
CA SER A 184 -4.12 -8.85 -0.43
C SER A 184 -5.06 -9.10 0.74
N LEU A 185 -5.11 -10.36 1.17
CA LEU A 185 -5.91 -10.82 2.30
C LEU A 185 -4.98 -11.54 3.29
N SER A 186 -4.81 -10.97 4.48
CA SER A 186 -4.00 -11.57 5.56
C SER A 186 -4.88 -12.13 6.66
N GLY A 187 -4.46 -13.25 7.25
CA GLY A 187 -5.11 -13.86 8.40
C GLY A 187 -4.12 -14.44 9.39
N LEU A 188 -4.49 -14.39 10.68
CA LEU A 188 -3.85 -15.10 11.78
C LEU A 188 -4.79 -16.21 12.24
N ILE A 189 -4.37 -17.47 12.12
CA ILE A 189 -5.07 -18.62 12.70
C ILE A 189 -4.37 -18.98 14.01
N THR A 190 -5.11 -18.98 15.10
CA THR A 190 -4.68 -19.53 16.39
C THR A 190 -5.35 -20.87 16.59
N VAL A 191 -4.57 -21.96 16.63
CA VAL A 191 -5.05 -23.31 16.89
C VAL A 191 -4.84 -23.62 18.36
N HIS A 192 -5.92 -23.93 19.08
CA HIS A 192 -5.90 -24.26 20.50
C HIS A 192 -5.68 -25.75 20.74
N GLY A 193 -4.95 -26.05 21.80
CA GLY A 193 -4.75 -27.38 22.34
C GLY A 193 -4.72 -27.34 23.86
N ILE A 194 -4.07 -28.33 24.47
CA ILE A 194 -3.96 -28.45 25.93
C ILE A 194 -2.48 -28.61 26.26
N GLN A 195 -1.92 -27.60 26.92
CA GLN A 195 -0.52 -27.62 27.35
C GLN A 195 -0.27 -28.76 28.35
N GLY A 196 0.88 -29.41 28.25
CA GLY A 196 1.26 -30.46 29.20
C GLY A 196 2.73 -30.84 29.14
N HIS A 197 3.14 -31.82 29.93
CA HIS A 197 4.50 -32.35 29.89
C HIS A 197 4.61 -33.44 28.81
N VAL A 198 5.68 -33.42 28.01
CA VAL A 198 5.91 -34.40 26.92
C VAL A 198 5.90 -35.88 27.37
N ALA A 199 6.13 -36.17 28.66
CA ALA A 199 6.12 -37.53 29.20
C ALA A 199 4.71 -38.08 29.44
N TYR A 200 3.69 -37.21 29.47
CA TYR A 200 2.29 -37.57 29.70
C TYR A 200 1.40 -37.02 28.57
N PRO A 201 1.66 -37.41 27.30
CA PRO A 201 0.98 -36.80 26.16
C PRO A 201 -0.53 -37.08 26.13
N HIS A 202 -0.99 -38.13 26.82
CA HIS A 202 -2.42 -38.46 26.94
C HIS A 202 -3.22 -37.48 27.82
N LEU A 203 -2.55 -36.56 28.53
CA LEU A 203 -3.16 -35.47 29.30
C LEU A 203 -3.12 -34.13 28.56
N ALA A 204 -2.60 -34.11 27.33
CA ALA A 204 -2.37 -32.93 26.52
C ALA A 204 -2.98 -33.13 25.12
N ASP A 205 -3.19 -32.02 24.42
CA ASP A 205 -3.53 -32.01 22.99
C ASP A 205 -2.56 -31.06 22.31
N ASN A 206 -1.73 -31.56 21.40
CA ASN A 206 -0.65 -30.77 20.82
C ASN A 206 -1.14 -30.04 19.55
N PRO A 207 -1.33 -28.71 19.58
CA PRO A 207 -1.83 -27.95 18.44
C PRO A 207 -0.86 -27.97 17.25
N VAL A 208 0.45 -28.17 17.49
CA VAL A 208 1.45 -28.35 16.42
C VAL A 208 1.17 -29.61 15.62
N HIS A 209 0.85 -30.71 16.31
CA HIS A 209 0.55 -31.98 15.64
C HIS A 209 -0.75 -31.89 14.83
N ARG A 210 -1.78 -31.22 15.38
CA ARG A 210 -3.05 -31.00 14.68
C ARG A 210 -2.89 -30.10 13.45
N SER A 211 -2.04 -29.08 13.55
CA SER A 211 -1.81 -28.11 12.48
C SER A 211 -1.05 -28.67 11.27
N GLY A 212 -0.42 -29.84 11.38
CA GLY A 212 0.26 -30.46 10.23
C GLY A 212 -0.67 -30.70 9.03
N ALA A 213 -1.91 -31.11 9.29
CA ALA A 213 -2.93 -31.28 8.26
C ALA A 213 -3.39 -29.94 7.68
N LEU A 214 -3.56 -28.91 8.54
CA LEU A 214 -3.92 -27.55 8.12
C LEU A 214 -2.87 -26.96 7.18
N ILE A 215 -1.60 -26.97 7.58
CA ILE A 215 -0.48 -26.45 6.78
C ILE A 215 -0.43 -27.17 5.42
N THR A 216 -0.61 -28.48 5.43
CA THR A 216 -0.64 -29.28 4.20
C THR A 216 -1.80 -28.91 3.29
N ALA A 217 -3.00 -28.71 3.85
CA ALA A 217 -4.18 -28.32 3.10
C ALA A 217 -4.03 -26.93 2.49
N LEU A 218 -3.57 -25.94 3.27
CA LEU A 218 -3.32 -24.57 2.81
C LEU A 218 -2.28 -24.52 1.69
N ALA A 219 -1.17 -25.26 1.84
CA ALA A 219 -0.12 -25.32 0.83
C ALA A 219 -0.54 -26.04 -0.47
N LYS A 220 -1.61 -26.84 -0.41
CA LYS A 220 -2.16 -27.58 -1.55
C LYS A 220 -3.41 -26.94 -2.15
N CYS A 221 -3.85 -25.78 -1.64
CA CYS A 221 -4.92 -25.04 -2.29
C CYS A 221 -4.51 -24.69 -3.72
N ASP A 222 -5.19 -25.30 -4.67
CA ASP A 222 -5.09 -24.93 -6.08
C ASP A 222 -6.08 -23.81 -6.34
N TRP A 223 -5.56 -22.65 -6.70
CA TRP A 223 -6.36 -21.46 -6.92
C TRP A 223 -6.68 -21.22 -8.39
N ASN A 224 -6.03 -21.93 -9.32
CA ASN A 224 -6.04 -21.74 -10.78
C ASN A 224 -7.15 -20.80 -11.28
N ASP A 225 -6.82 -19.51 -11.39
CA ASP A 225 -7.81 -18.46 -11.68
C ASP A 225 -8.18 -18.47 -13.17
N ALA A 226 -7.28 -19.01 -14.00
CA ALA A 226 -7.42 -19.11 -15.45
C ALA A 226 -7.78 -17.78 -16.16
N ASP A 227 -7.45 -16.65 -15.54
CA ASP A 227 -7.78 -15.30 -16.01
C ASP A 227 -6.86 -14.84 -17.16
N GLY A 228 -5.59 -15.27 -17.16
CA GLY A 228 -4.61 -14.95 -18.21
C GLY A 228 -4.15 -13.49 -18.26
N VAL A 229 -4.79 -12.59 -17.51
CA VAL A 229 -4.41 -11.18 -17.34
C VAL A 229 -3.61 -10.98 -16.05
N PHE A 230 -4.06 -11.59 -14.96
CA PHE A 230 -3.33 -11.62 -13.69
C PHE A 230 -2.64 -12.97 -13.46
N PRO A 231 -1.48 -12.99 -12.76
CA PRO A 231 -0.97 -14.22 -12.18
C PRO A 231 -2.01 -14.84 -11.24
N ASP A 232 -2.05 -16.17 -11.19
CA ASP A 232 -2.94 -16.90 -10.31
C ASP A 232 -2.82 -16.44 -8.85
N THR A 233 -3.91 -16.60 -8.13
CA THR A 233 -3.99 -16.40 -6.70
C THR A 233 -3.01 -17.31 -5.98
N THR A 234 -2.35 -16.77 -4.96
CA THR A 234 -1.31 -17.48 -4.20
C THR A 234 -1.53 -17.28 -2.72
N LEU A 235 -1.32 -18.33 -1.94
CA LEU A 235 -1.27 -18.28 -0.48
C LEU A 235 0.17 -18.54 -0.04
N GLN A 236 0.66 -17.75 0.92
CA GLN A 236 1.95 -17.95 1.57
C GLN A 236 1.76 -17.91 3.08
N ILE A 237 2.25 -18.93 3.79
CA ILE A 237 2.37 -18.88 5.26
C ILE A 237 3.61 -18.05 5.58
N SER A 238 3.43 -16.92 6.26
CA SER A 238 4.48 -15.95 6.53
C SER A 238 5.17 -16.18 7.87
N ASN A 239 4.42 -16.60 8.90
CA ASN A 239 4.95 -16.87 10.24
C ASN A 239 4.25 -18.07 10.87
N LEU A 240 4.98 -18.78 11.74
CA LEU A 240 4.50 -19.93 12.49
C LEU A 240 5.18 -19.99 13.85
N HIS A 241 4.41 -19.95 14.94
CA HIS A 241 4.91 -19.92 16.30
C HIS A 241 4.15 -20.87 17.22
N ALA A 242 4.87 -21.60 18.06
CA ALA A 242 4.29 -22.44 19.12
C ALA A 242 5.33 -22.72 20.20
N GLY A 243 4.86 -22.85 21.45
CA GLY A 243 5.68 -23.27 22.58
C GLY A 243 6.44 -22.13 23.27
N VAL A 244 6.97 -22.48 24.44
CA VAL A 244 7.58 -21.54 25.39
C VAL A 244 9.11 -21.66 25.45
N GLY A 245 9.71 -22.40 24.50
CA GLY A 245 11.14 -22.66 24.43
C GLY A 245 11.65 -23.82 25.31
N ALA A 246 10.80 -24.43 26.14
CA ALA A 246 11.15 -25.61 26.93
C ALA A 246 10.90 -26.90 26.14
N GLU A 247 11.93 -27.76 26.02
CA GLU A 247 11.87 -29.01 25.25
C GLU A 247 10.94 -30.08 25.85
N ASN A 248 10.60 -29.97 27.13
CA ASN A 248 9.77 -30.93 27.85
C ASN A 248 8.30 -30.50 28.00
N VAL A 249 7.88 -29.45 27.30
CA VAL A 249 6.52 -28.91 27.32
C VAL A 249 5.86 -29.05 25.96
N ILE A 250 4.67 -29.67 25.93
CA ILE A 250 3.73 -29.64 24.81
C ILE A 250 3.02 -28.29 24.83
N PRO A 251 2.99 -27.50 23.75
CA PRO A 251 2.34 -26.18 23.73
C PRO A 251 0.83 -26.27 23.87
N GLY A 252 0.21 -25.20 24.41
CA GLY A 252 -1.25 -25.05 24.47
C GLY A 252 -1.86 -24.34 23.26
N GLU A 253 -1.05 -23.66 22.45
CA GLU A 253 -1.50 -22.95 21.25
C GLU A 253 -0.44 -22.96 20.14
N LEU A 254 -0.89 -22.72 18.91
CA LEU A 254 -0.05 -22.44 17.75
C LEU A 254 -0.64 -21.26 16.98
N GLU A 255 0.19 -20.29 16.65
CA GLU A 255 -0.15 -19.14 15.80
C GLU A 255 0.42 -19.33 14.40
N LEU A 256 -0.43 -19.16 13.38
CA LEU A 256 -0.08 -19.28 11.96
C LEU A 256 -0.56 -18.02 11.22
N ASN A 257 0.39 -17.23 10.72
CA ASN A 257 0.09 -16.10 9.86
C ASN A 257 0.23 -16.50 8.39
N PHE A 258 -0.72 -16.06 7.56
CA PHE A 258 -0.66 -16.25 6.12
C PHE A 258 -1.17 -15.02 5.37
N ASN A 259 -0.76 -14.90 4.11
CA ASN A 259 -1.23 -13.88 3.19
C ASN A 259 -1.65 -14.54 1.88
N ILE A 260 -2.79 -14.09 1.34
CA ILE A 260 -3.29 -14.46 0.03
C ILE A 260 -3.17 -13.24 -0.89
N ARG A 261 -2.38 -13.35 -1.95
CA ARG A 261 -2.39 -12.39 -3.06
C ARG A 261 -3.32 -12.92 -4.13
N PHE A 262 -4.48 -12.29 -4.30
CA PHE A 262 -5.56 -12.81 -5.14
C PHE A 262 -5.87 -11.93 -6.35
N SER A 263 -6.21 -12.56 -7.47
CA SER A 263 -6.56 -11.86 -8.70
C SER A 263 -7.98 -11.27 -8.65
N PRO A 264 -8.36 -10.37 -9.58
CA PRO A 264 -9.69 -9.76 -9.59
C PRO A 264 -10.87 -10.71 -9.81
N VAL A 265 -10.62 -11.95 -10.27
CA VAL A 265 -11.70 -12.95 -10.42
C VAL A 265 -12.05 -13.62 -9.09
N GLN A 266 -11.19 -13.48 -8.08
CA GLN A 266 -11.42 -13.98 -6.73
C GLN A 266 -12.14 -12.95 -5.85
N ASN A 267 -12.87 -13.46 -4.86
CA ASN A 267 -13.59 -12.65 -3.89
C ASN A 267 -13.05 -12.92 -2.49
N ALA A 268 -12.60 -11.87 -1.80
CA ALA A 268 -12.08 -11.98 -0.43
C ALA A 268 -13.03 -12.72 0.52
N THR A 269 -14.34 -12.48 0.44
CA THR A 269 -15.34 -13.20 1.27
C THR A 269 -15.36 -14.69 0.97
N ALA A 270 -15.24 -15.09 -0.30
CA ALA A 270 -15.18 -16.49 -0.69
C ALA A 270 -13.87 -17.16 -0.25
N LEU A 271 -12.75 -16.44 -0.38
CA LEU A 271 -11.44 -16.90 0.10
C LEU A 271 -11.45 -17.13 1.61
N LYS A 272 -12.00 -16.18 2.40
CA LYS A 272 -12.17 -16.33 3.86
C LYS A 272 -12.96 -17.59 4.21
N ALA A 273 -14.13 -17.75 3.57
CA ALA A 273 -14.99 -18.92 3.78
C ALA A 273 -14.29 -20.25 3.42
N GLN A 274 -13.45 -20.26 2.38
CA GLN A 274 -12.67 -21.44 2.01
C GLN A 274 -11.63 -21.81 3.07
N ILE A 275 -10.91 -20.83 3.64
CA ILE A 275 -9.94 -21.08 4.71
C ILE A 275 -10.63 -21.57 5.99
N GLU A 276 -11.73 -20.91 6.38
CA GLU A 276 -12.53 -21.33 7.53
C GLU A 276 -13.09 -22.73 7.34
N LYS A 277 -13.56 -23.07 6.13
CA LYS A 277 -14.01 -24.43 5.81
C LYS A 277 -12.91 -25.47 6.00
N ILE A 278 -11.67 -25.19 5.61
CA ILE A 278 -10.54 -26.12 5.83
C ILE A 278 -10.34 -26.37 7.34
N CYS A 279 -10.42 -25.33 8.17
CA CYS A 279 -10.27 -25.46 9.62
C CYS A 279 -11.40 -26.30 10.24
N VAL A 280 -12.64 -26.06 9.80
CA VAL A 280 -13.82 -26.83 10.22
C VAL A 280 -13.74 -28.29 9.77
N ASP A 281 -13.37 -28.56 8.52
CA ASP A 281 -13.27 -29.93 7.97
C ASP A 281 -12.16 -30.74 8.67
N LEU A 282 -11.17 -30.08 9.26
CA LEU A 282 -10.11 -30.68 10.09
C LEU A 282 -10.47 -30.76 11.58
N GLU A 283 -11.70 -30.37 11.94
CA GLU A 283 -12.25 -30.38 13.31
C GLU A 283 -11.38 -29.62 14.32
N LEU A 284 -10.65 -28.57 13.88
CA LEU A 284 -9.76 -27.80 14.74
C LEU A 284 -10.55 -26.98 15.76
N ASP A 285 -9.97 -26.82 16.96
CA ASP A 285 -10.36 -25.76 17.89
C ASP A 285 -9.52 -24.53 17.54
N TYR A 286 -10.14 -23.47 17.02
CA TYR A 286 -9.40 -22.36 16.42
C TYR A 286 -10.12 -21.02 16.52
N GLU A 287 -9.32 -19.97 16.48
CA GLU A 287 -9.74 -18.59 16.21
C GLU A 287 -9.06 -18.10 14.94
N ILE A 288 -9.72 -17.21 14.19
CA ILE A 288 -9.14 -16.58 13.01
C ILE A 288 -9.40 -15.08 13.02
N ASP A 289 -8.32 -14.32 12.98
CA ASP A 289 -8.34 -12.87 12.88
C ASP A 289 -7.95 -12.44 11.47
N TRP A 290 -8.86 -11.75 10.79
CA TRP A 290 -8.65 -11.26 9.43
C TRP A 290 -8.25 -9.79 9.44
N SER A 291 -7.16 -9.45 8.76
CA SER A 291 -6.82 -8.06 8.47
C SER A 291 -7.80 -7.43 7.45
N PRO A 292 -7.93 -6.10 7.42
CA PRO A 292 -8.59 -5.41 6.32
C PRO A 292 -8.01 -5.83 4.97
N VAL A 293 -8.87 -5.94 3.95
CA VAL A 293 -8.44 -6.26 2.59
C VAL A 293 -7.89 -5.00 1.94
N THR A 294 -6.71 -5.11 1.34
CA THR A 294 -6.02 -4.04 0.60
C THR A 294 -5.82 -4.43 -0.85
#